data_AF-A0A962DMI0-F1
#
_entry.id   AF-A0A962DMI0-F1
#
_cell.length_a   1.000
_cell.length_b   1.000
_cell.length_c   1.000
_cell.angle_alpha   90.00
_cell.angle_beta   90.00
_cell.angle_gamma   90.00
#
_symmetry.space_group_name_H-M   'P 1'
#
loop_
_entity.id
_entity.type
_entity.pdbx_description
1 polymer ?
#
loop_
_entity_poly.entity_id
_entity_poly.type
_entity_poly.pdbx_seq_one_letter_code
_entity_poly.pdbx_strand_id
1 'polypeptide(L)'
;MIEVVPNWHPIFVHFTIALLTIATLLFLISAFRGRNHSAHGIETTANWNLWLGAALTVLTIAAGLQAAGSVTHDDSAHLAMENHKFWALGTATLFLLLALWNVLRVRRGQGVGPAFAVVLLLAFAGLTGTGLRGADLVYRHGLGVMALPQVTAEGHDHESGAEHSHAEADSPDEGHAPAAAGGPVRMTGSGLSPAEAEVVAALTGYHDALTSGELAAPEHFVLADERFMMIEGKHLNQGWADYRDNHLKAELADLAKVRFRLSVLRAQVDGDLATVSFVFNILPKSGPEMDFGSGRGTASLIRTSDGWKLQQLHTS
;
A
#
# COMPACT_ATOMS: atom_id res chain seq x y z
N MET A 1 -10.81 -11.60 17.09
CA MET A 1 -9.46 -11.74 16.51
C MET A 1 -8.67 -10.50 16.91
N ILE A 2 -7.35 -10.58 17.09
CA ILE A 2 -6.55 -9.37 17.37
C ILE A 2 -6.65 -8.49 16.11
N GLU A 3 -7.42 -7.40 16.17
CA GLU A 3 -7.74 -6.54 15.01
C GLU A 3 -6.51 -5.86 14.40
N VAL A 4 -5.39 -5.82 15.13
CA VAL A 4 -4.18 -5.08 14.75
C VAL A 4 -3.32 -5.81 13.70
N VAL A 5 -3.40 -7.13 13.58
CA VAL A 5 -2.48 -7.89 12.71
C VAL A 5 -3.23 -8.57 11.56
N PRO A 6 -3.03 -8.13 10.30
CA PRO A 6 -3.76 -8.70 9.16
C PRO A 6 -3.43 -10.16 8.87
N ASN A 7 -2.29 -10.68 9.36
CA ASN A 7 -1.94 -12.10 9.32
C ASN A 7 -0.85 -12.43 10.36
N TRP A 8 -0.67 -13.71 10.69
CA TRP A 8 0.28 -14.13 11.72
C TRP A 8 1.76 -14.11 11.28
N HIS A 9 2.04 -13.91 9.99
CA HIS A 9 3.38 -14.04 9.44
C HIS A 9 4.38 -13.04 10.06
N PRO A 10 4.07 -11.74 10.21
CA PRO A 10 4.90 -10.78 10.92
C PRO A 10 5.28 -11.26 12.33
N ILE A 11 4.37 -11.83 13.10
CA ILE A 11 4.70 -12.27 14.46
C ILE A 11 5.80 -13.34 14.41
N PHE A 12 5.61 -14.39 13.62
CA PHE A 12 6.58 -15.49 13.55
C PHE A 12 7.90 -15.10 12.89
N VAL A 13 7.87 -14.27 11.84
CA VAL A 13 9.09 -13.90 11.10
C VAL A 13 10.06 -13.07 11.96
N HIS A 14 9.58 -12.22 12.87
CA HIS A 14 10.46 -11.45 13.77
C HIS A 14 11.27 -12.38 14.68
N PHE A 15 10.63 -13.38 15.30
CA PHE A 15 11.34 -14.36 16.14
C PHE A 15 12.29 -15.23 15.33
N THR A 16 11.88 -15.65 14.12
CA THR A 16 12.74 -16.42 13.20
C THR A 16 14.00 -15.64 12.84
N ILE A 17 13.86 -14.39 12.38
CA ILE A 17 15.01 -13.56 12.01
C ILE A 17 15.92 -13.32 13.22
N ALA A 18 15.35 -12.97 14.38
CA ALA A 18 16.12 -12.68 15.59
C ALA A 18 16.93 -13.90 16.06
N LEU A 19 16.29 -15.06 16.21
CA LEU A 19 16.94 -16.28 16.71
C LEU A 19 18.02 -16.78 15.75
N LEU A 20 17.76 -16.81 14.44
CA LEU A 20 18.74 -17.27 13.46
C LEU A 20 19.93 -16.32 13.31
N THR A 21 19.69 -15.01 13.44
CA THR A 21 20.75 -13.99 13.48
C THR A 21 21.62 -14.16 14.72
N ILE A 22 21.01 -14.25 15.91
CA ILE A 22 21.74 -14.44 17.17
C ILE A 22 22.50 -15.76 17.16
N ALA A 23 21.91 -16.86 16.68
CA ALA A 23 22.60 -18.13 16.50
C ALA A 23 23.86 -17.96 15.66
N THR A 24 23.76 -17.26 14.54
CA THR A 24 24.90 -17.02 13.64
C THR A 24 26.02 -16.26 14.34
N LEU A 25 25.71 -15.16 15.01
CA LEU A 25 26.69 -14.37 15.76
C LEU A 25 27.37 -15.19 16.86
N LEU A 26 26.60 -15.96 17.63
CA LEU A 26 27.15 -16.80 18.70
C LEU A 26 28.03 -17.93 18.17
N PHE A 27 27.68 -18.56 17.05
CA PHE A 27 28.54 -19.57 16.41
C PHE A 27 29.85 -18.97 15.90
N LEU A 28 29.83 -17.76 15.34
CA LEU A 28 31.05 -17.06 14.93
C LEU A 28 31.94 -16.76 16.15
N ILE A 29 31.35 -16.22 17.23
CA ILE A 29 32.08 -15.95 18.48
C ILE A 29 32.67 -17.25 19.06
N SER A 30 31.92 -18.34 19.05
CA SER A 30 32.40 -19.66 19.51
C SER A 30 33.58 -20.15 18.66
N ALA A 31 33.50 -20.01 17.33
CA ALA A 31 34.57 -20.40 16.41
C ALA A 31 35.88 -19.61 16.66
N PHE A 32 35.79 -18.33 17.01
CA PHE A 32 36.97 -17.51 17.34
C PHE A 32 37.56 -17.80 18.73
N ARG A 33 36.75 -18.18 19.73
CA ARG A 33 37.21 -18.37 21.13
C ARG A 33 37.79 -19.77 21.42
N GLY A 34 37.75 -20.71 20.48
CA GLY A 34 38.32 -22.05 20.66
C GLY A 34 37.52 -22.91 21.66
N ARG A 35 38.17 -23.90 22.30
CA ARG A 35 37.49 -24.96 23.10
C ARG A 35 37.45 -24.67 24.61
N ASN A 36 37.57 -23.41 25.03
CA ASN A 36 37.67 -23.04 26.44
C ASN A 36 36.27 -23.15 27.11
N HIS A 37 36.20 -23.27 28.45
CA HIS A 37 34.93 -23.46 29.18
C HIS A 37 33.84 -22.41 28.82
N SER A 38 34.22 -21.14 28.65
CA SER A 38 33.27 -20.09 28.24
C SER A 38 32.73 -20.28 26.82
N ALA A 39 33.52 -20.86 25.90
CA ALA A 39 33.08 -21.14 24.54
C ALA A 39 32.02 -22.25 24.50
N HIS A 40 32.09 -23.21 25.43
CA HIS A 40 31.09 -24.27 25.55
C HIS A 40 29.68 -23.74 25.92
N GLY A 41 29.62 -22.74 26.81
CA GLY A 41 28.37 -22.06 27.14
C GLY A 41 27.79 -21.31 25.94
N ILE A 42 28.63 -20.57 25.22
CA ILE A 42 28.24 -19.82 24.01
C ILE A 42 27.72 -20.76 22.91
N GLU A 43 28.43 -21.86 22.64
CA GLU A 43 27.99 -22.84 21.64
C GLU A 43 26.66 -23.49 22.02
N THR A 44 26.47 -23.80 23.30
CA THR A 44 25.18 -24.32 23.80
C THR A 44 24.04 -23.33 23.55
N THR A 45 24.24 -22.04 23.83
CA THR A 45 23.24 -20.99 23.53
C THR A 45 23.00 -20.84 22.02
N ALA A 46 24.05 -20.91 21.21
CA ALA A 46 23.94 -20.87 19.74
C ALA A 46 23.11 -22.04 19.20
N ASN A 47 23.32 -23.25 19.73
CA ASN A 47 22.57 -24.45 19.37
C ASN A 47 21.07 -24.27 19.63
N TRP A 48 20.69 -23.79 20.82
CA TRP A 48 19.30 -23.55 21.17
C TRP A 48 18.65 -22.48 20.29
N ASN A 49 19.35 -21.38 20.02
CA ASN A 49 18.84 -20.34 19.11
C ASN A 49 18.60 -20.89 17.71
N LEU A 50 19.54 -21.68 17.17
CA LEU A 50 19.38 -22.29 15.84
C LEU A 50 18.20 -23.27 15.81
N TRP A 51 18.03 -24.12 16.82
CA TRP A 51 16.94 -25.11 16.85
C TRP A 51 15.57 -24.47 17.04
N LEU A 52 15.44 -23.50 17.95
CA LEU A 52 14.19 -22.76 18.14
C LEU A 52 13.85 -21.89 16.92
N GLY A 53 14.85 -21.23 16.35
CA GLY A 53 14.70 -20.46 15.11
C GLY A 53 14.26 -21.35 13.94
N ALA A 54 14.83 -22.54 13.79
CA ALA A 54 14.42 -23.51 12.79
C ALA A 54 12.98 -24.01 12.98
N ALA A 55 12.56 -24.27 14.23
CA ALA A 55 11.17 -24.65 14.52
C ALA A 55 10.19 -23.51 14.18
N LEU A 56 10.52 -22.27 14.56
CA LEU A 56 9.72 -21.09 14.24
C LEU A 56 9.71 -20.76 12.73
N THR A 57 10.78 -21.13 12.01
CA THR A 57 10.83 -20.99 10.54
C THR A 57 9.71 -21.80 9.88
N VAL A 58 9.40 -23.00 10.38
CA VAL A 58 8.28 -23.81 9.86
C VAL A 58 6.95 -23.09 10.06
N LEU A 59 6.72 -22.52 11.25
CA LEU A 59 5.51 -21.73 11.54
C LEU A 59 5.45 -20.45 10.69
N THR A 60 6.60 -19.82 10.45
CA THR A 60 6.72 -18.62 9.61
C THR A 60 6.34 -18.91 8.17
N ILE A 61 6.79 -20.02 7.60
CA ILE A 61 6.41 -20.47 6.25
C ILE A 61 4.91 -20.75 6.19
N ALA A 62 4.37 -21.50 7.16
CA ALA A 62 2.94 -21.83 7.19
C ALA A 62 2.08 -20.57 7.23
N ALA A 63 2.41 -19.62 8.11
CA ALA A 63 1.72 -18.34 8.21
C ALA A 63 1.89 -17.47 6.95
N GLY A 64 3.06 -17.52 6.29
CA GLY A 64 3.32 -16.80 5.05
C GLY A 64 2.51 -17.34 3.87
N LEU A 65 2.44 -18.67 3.73
CA LEU A 65 1.62 -19.33 2.70
C LEU A 65 0.12 -19.06 2.92
N GLN A 66 -0.33 -19.05 4.18
CA GLN A 66 -1.69 -18.65 4.51
C GLN A 66 -1.97 -17.20 4.05
N ALA A 67 -1.06 -16.27 4.37
CA ALA A 67 -1.22 -14.86 4.03
C ALA A 67 -1.23 -14.61 2.51
N ALA A 68 -0.39 -15.33 1.75
CA ALA A 68 -0.32 -15.22 0.30
C ALA A 68 -1.65 -15.57 -0.39
N GLY A 69 -2.47 -16.42 0.21
CA GLY A 69 -3.79 -16.80 -0.31
C GLY A 69 -4.94 -15.88 0.10
N SER A 70 -4.72 -14.91 1.00
CA SER A 70 -5.81 -14.12 1.61
C SER A 70 -5.71 -12.61 1.44
N VAL A 71 -4.54 -12.08 1.08
CA VAL A 71 -4.32 -10.63 0.95
C VAL A 71 -4.59 -10.20 -0.48
N THR A 72 -5.41 -9.16 -0.66
CA THR A 72 -5.61 -8.48 -1.95
C THR A 72 -4.38 -7.68 -2.33
N HIS A 73 -3.91 -7.82 -3.57
CA HIS A 73 -2.72 -7.12 -4.07
C HIS A 73 -2.77 -7.01 -5.60
N ASP A 74 -2.11 -5.99 -6.15
CA ASP A 74 -1.95 -5.80 -7.60
C ASP A 74 -0.87 -6.70 -8.20
N ASP A 75 -0.72 -6.67 -9.53
CA ASP A 75 0.25 -7.50 -10.26
C ASP A 75 1.72 -7.21 -9.86
N SER A 76 2.05 -5.94 -9.60
CA SER A 76 3.40 -5.55 -9.18
C SER A 76 3.74 -6.14 -7.81
N ALA A 77 2.78 -6.09 -6.91
CA ALA A 77 2.85 -6.61 -5.56
C ALA A 77 2.82 -8.15 -5.56
N HIS A 78 2.11 -8.77 -6.51
CA HIS A 78 2.13 -10.22 -6.73
C HIS A 78 3.52 -10.71 -7.11
N LEU A 79 4.17 -10.07 -8.07
CA LEU A 79 5.52 -10.43 -8.52
C LEU A 79 6.55 -10.26 -7.40
N ALA A 80 6.44 -9.17 -6.64
CA ALA A 80 7.30 -8.94 -5.47
C ALA A 80 7.10 -10.05 -4.42
N MET A 81 5.84 -10.44 -4.15
CA MET A 81 5.50 -11.51 -3.22
C MET A 81 6.06 -12.86 -3.65
N GLU A 82 5.94 -13.23 -4.93
CA GLU A 82 6.52 -14.47 -5.46
C GLU A 82 8.05 -14.48 -5.36
N ASN A 83 8.70 -13.35 -5.64
CA ASN A 83 10.15 -13.20 -5.46
C ASN A 83 10.55 -13.36 -3.98
N HIS A 84 9.84 -12.72 -3.04
CA HIS A 84 10.08 -12.92 -1.62
C HIS A 84 9.91 -14.39 -1.21
N LYS A 85 8.82 -15.03 -1.64
CA LYS A 85 8.50 -16.43 -1.34
C LYS A 85 9.59 -17.38 -1.84
N PHE A 86 10.09 -17.18 -3.06
CA PHE A 86 11.17 -17.99 -3.62
C PHE A 86 12.44 -17.93 -2.75
N TRP A 87 12.89 -16.72 -2.40
CA TRP A 87 14.05 -16.53 -1.53
C TRP A 87 13.82 -17.05 -0.11
N ALA A 88 12.61 -16.88 0.42
CA ALA A 88 12.23 -17.38 1.74
C ALA A 88 12.29 -18.91 1.83
N LEU A 89 11.75 -19.63 0.84
CA LEU A 89 11.79 -21.09 0.82
C LEU A 89 13.23 -21.60 0.69
N GLY A 90 14.03 -21.03 -0.21
CA GLY A 90 15.45 -21.42 -0.35
C GLY A 90 16.27 -21.18 0.93
N THR A 91 16.09 -20.01 1.54
CA THR A 91 16.77 -19.67 2.81
C THR A 91 16.30 -20.55 3.96
N ALA A 92 15.00 -20.82 4.07
CA ALA A 92 14.44 -21.69 5.09
C ALA A 92 14.98 -23.12 4.98
N THR A 93 15.02 -23.69 3.77
CA THR A 93 15.62 -25.02 3.54
C THR A 93 17.06 -25.05 4.02
N LEU A 94 17.86 -24.03 3.72
CA LEU A 94 19.26 -23.97 4.16
C LEU A 94 19.39 -23.95 5.69
N PHE A 95 18.58 -23.16 6.40
CA PHE A 95 18.58 -23.14 7.87
C PHE A 95 18.08 -24.44 8.50
N LEU A 96 17.07 -25.09 7.91
CA LEU A 96 16.58 -26.39 8.38
C LEU A 96 17.66 -27.47 8.23
N LEU A 97 18.39 -27.46 7.11
CA LEU A 97 19.53 -28.36 6.88
C LEU A 97 20.69 -28.06 7.85
N LEU A 98 20.99 -26.78 8.10
CA LEU A 98 21.99 -26.38 9.10
C LEU A 98 21.60 -26.81 10.52
N ALA A 99 20.32 -26.68 10.90
CA ALA A 99 19.82 -27.13 12.19
C ALA A 99 19.96 -28.65 12.34
N LEU A 100 19.62 -29.42 11.30
CA LEU A 100 19.83 -30.86 11.26
C LEU A 100 21.31 -31.23 11.35
N TRP A 101 22.18 -30.57 10.56
CA TRP A 101 23.62 -30.76 10.64
C TRP A 101 24.12 -30.45 12.05
N ASN A 102 23.63 -29.38 12.67
CA ASN A 102 23.99 -29.02 14.04
C ASN A 102 23.59 -30.10 15.07
N VAL A 103 22.37 -30.66 14.97
CA VAL A 103 21.96 -31.80 15.83
C VAL A 103 22.91 -32.97 15.69
N LEU A 104 23.31 -33.31 14.45
CA LEU A 104 24.25 -34.40 14.19
C LEU A 104 25.65 -34.10 14.74
N ARG A 105 26.15 -32.85 14.62
CA ARG A 105 27.43 -32.43 15.21
C ARG A 105 27.41 -32.58 16.73
N VAL A 106 26.36 -32.05 17.38
CA VAL A 106 26.19 -32.12 18.85
C VAL A 106 26.13 -33.57 19.32
N ARG A 107 25.34 -34.44 18.66
CA ARG A 107 25.26 -35.87 18.99
C ARG A 107 26.61 -36.60 18.86
N ARG A 108 27.48 -36.16 17.95
CA ARG A 108 28.82 -36.72 17.74
C ARG A 108 29.90 -36.05 18.60
N GLY A 109 29.56 -35.09 19.47
CA GLY A 109 30.53 -34.35 20.26
C GLY A 109 31.48 -33.47 19.43
N GLN A 110 31.06 -33.09 18.21
CA GLN A 110 31.85 -32.28 17.28
C GLN A 110 31.59 -30.79 17.51
N GLY A 111 32.67 -30.00 17.64
CA GLY A 111 32.58 -28.54 17.67
C GLY A 111 32.27 -27.94 16.29
N VAL A 112 32.27 -26.61 16.23
CA VAL A 112 32.05 -25.85 14.98
C VAL A 112 33.27 -25.95 14.07
N GLY A 113 33.09 -26.57 12.90
CA GLY A 113 34.10 -26.60 11.83
C GLY A 113 33.97 -25.44 10.85
N PRO A 114 35.03 -25.12 10.07
CA PRO A 114 35.02 -24.02 9.11
C PRO A 114 33.94 -24.17 8.03
N ALA A 115 33.67 -25.39 7.57
CA ALA A 115 32.61 -25.65 6.59
C ALA A 115 31.22 -25.27 7.13
N PHE A 116 30.92 -25.59 8.39
CA PHE A 116 29.67 -25.18 9.02
C PHE A 116 29.56 -23.66 9.13
N ALA A 117 30.64 -23.00 9.54
CA ALA A 117 30.69 -21.54 9.67
C ALA A 117 30.47 -20.83 8.33
N VAL A 118 31.10 -21.30 7.25
CA VAL A 118 30.93 -20.74 5.90
C VAL A 118 29.49 -20.89 5.42
N VAL A 119 28.91 -22.08 5.54
CA VAL A 119 27.51 -22.32 5.12
C VAL A 119 26.53 -21.51 5.96
N LEU A 120 26.81 -21.34 7.25
CA LEU A 120 26.02 -20.49 8.15
C LEU A 120 26.07 -19.01 7.75
N LEU A 121 27.24 -18.51 7.34
CA LEU A 121 27.38 -17.14 6.82
C LEU A 121 26.61 -16.93 5.50
N LEU A 122 26.65 -17.92 4.60
CA LEU A 122 25.84 -17.89 3.37
C LEU A 122 24.34 -17.89 3.69
N ALA A 123 23.91 -18.70 4.66
CA ALA A 123 22.54 -18.73 5.13
C ALA A 123 22.13 -17.37 5.73
N PHE A 124 22.99 -16.75 6.52
CA PHE A 124 22.75 -15.43 7.10
C PHE A 124 22.64 -14.32 6.04
N ALA A 125 23.47 -14.38 4.99
CA ALA A 125 23.33 -13.48 3.84
C ALA A 125 21.98 -13.69 3.14
N GLY A 126 21.57 -14.95 2.95
CA GLY A 126 20.24 -15.30 2.43
C GLY A 126 19.09 -14.80 3.31
N LEU A 127 19.22 -14.90 4.64
CA LEU A 127 18.25 -14.38 5.60
C LEU A 127 18.10 -12.87 5.49
N THR A 128 19.22 -12.15 5.40
CA THR A 128 19.24 -10.69 5.22
C THR A 128 18.57 -10.32 3.89
N GLY A 129 18.94 -10.99 2.80
CA GLY A 129 18.34 -10.76 1.48
C GLY A 129 16.85 -11.07 1.41
N THR A 130 16.40 -12.10 2.15
CA THR A 130 14.98 -12.44 2.29
C THR A 130 14.24 -11.40 3.11
N GLY A 131 14.82 -10.93 4.22
CA GLY A 131 14.27 -9.88 5.07
C GLY A 131 14.11 -8.56 4.34
N LEU A 132 15.11 -8.16 3.52
CA LEU A 132 15.02 -6.95 2.68
C LEU A 132 13.87 -7.03 1.66
N ARG A 133 13.65 -8.21 1.05
CA ARG A 133 12.51 -8.43 0.16
C ARG A 133 11.18 -8.41 0.93
N GLY A 134 11.14 -8.96 2.14
CA GLY A 134 9.96 -8.85 3.00
C GLY A 134 9.64 -7.41 3.37
N ALA A 135 10.66 -6.60 3.67
CA ALA A 135 10.53 -5.17 3.89
C ALA A 135 10.03 -4.45 2.62
N ASP A 136 10.48 -4.86 1.44
CA ASP A 136 10.02 -4.32 0.16
C ASP A 136 8.50 -4.49 -0.04
N LEU A 137 7.97 -5.69 0.28
CA LEU A 137 6.53 -5.95 0.25
C LEU A 137 5.75 -4.94 1.11
N VAL A 138 6.23 -4.69 2.32
CA VAL A 138 5.54 -3.82 3.28
C VAL A 138 5.70 -2.34 2.90
N TYR A 139 6.92 -1.88 2.67
CA TYR A 139 7.22 -0.45 2.55
C TYR A 139 7.06 0.12 1.14
N ARG A 140 7.24 -0.70 0.09
CA ARG A 140 7.03 -0.25 -1.30
C ARG A 140 5.66 -0.61 -1.83
N HIS A 141 5.16 -1.81 -1.50
CA HIS A 141 3.92 -2.34 -2.04
C HIS A 141 2.74 -2.33 -1.05
N GLY A 142 2.94 -1.88 0.19
CA GLY A 142 1.86 -1.78 1.17
C GLY A 142 1.23 -3.12 1.58
N LEU A 143 1.92 -4.25 1.37
CA LEU A 143 1.39 -5.56 1.71
C LEU A 143 1.32 -5.73 3.23
N GLY A 144 0.13 -6.09 3.73
CA GLY A 144 -0.06 -6.40 5.14
C GLY A 144 -0.03 -5.18 6.07
N VAL A 145 -0.25 -3.98 5.55
CA VAL A 145 -0.56 -2.77 6.34
C VAL A 145 -1.98 -2.33 6.10
N MET A 146 -2.60 -1.72 7.11
CA MET A 146 -3.88 -1.04 6.91
C MET A 146 -3.63 0.24 6.12
N ALA A 147 -4.52 0.53 5.17
CA ALA A 147 -4.55 1.86 4.57
C ALA A 147 -4.76 2.90 5.68
N LEU A 148 -4.04 4.02 5.59
CA LEU A 148 -4.23 5.11 6.54
C LEU A 148 -5.70 5.54 6.54
N PRO A 149 -6.29 5.81 7.73
CA PRO A 149 -7.59 6.45 7.80
C PRO A 149 -7.56 7.71 6.93
N GLN A 150 -8.60 7.84 6.12
CA GLN A 150 -8.86 9.05 5.36
C GLN A 150 -8.77 10.25 6.30
N VAL A 151 -7.90 11.22 6.01
CA VAL A 151 -8.03 12.55 6.61
C VAL A 151 -9.29 13.15 6.00
N THR A 152 -10.43 12.87 6.60
CA THR A 152 -11.62 13.70 6.42
C THR A 152 -11.23 15.08 6.96
N ALA A 153 -11.18 16.07 6.09
CA ALA A 153 -11.00 17.46 6.47
C ALA A 153 -12.23 17.93 7.25
N GLU A 154 -12.36 17.49 8.51
CA GLU A 154 -13.28 18.02 9.50
C GLU A 154 -12.44 18.49 10.69
N GLY A 155 -12.40 19.81 10.91
CA GLY A 155 -11.90 20.40 12.15
C GLY A 155 -10.53 21.08 12.11
N HIS A 156 -10.41 22.20 11.39
CA HIS A 156 -9.52 23.27 11.82
C HIS A 156 -10.27 24.61 11.70
N ASP A 157 -10.92 24.98 12.79
CA ASP A 157 -11.48 26.31 12.99
C ASP A 157 -10.31 27.31 12.97
N HIS A 158 -10.22 28.07 11.89
CA HIS A 158 -9.46 29.30 11.88
C HIS A 158 -10.36 30.40 12.47
N GLU A 159 -10.24 30.55 13.79
CA GLU A 159 -10.76 31.71 14.51
C GLU A 159 -10.01 32.95 14.01
N SER A 160 -10.70 33.76 13.19
CA SER A 160 -10.24 35.11 12.84
C SER A 160 -10.76 36.07 13.90
N GLY A 161 -9.84 36.76 14.57
CA GLY A 161 -10.17 37.70 15.64
C GLY A 161 -10.63 39.07 15.12
N ALA A 162 -11.66 39.59 15.78
CA ALA A 162 -12.06 41.01 16.01
C ALA A 162 -13.52 40.97 16.50
N GLU A 163 -14.03 41.57 17.57
CA GLU A 163 -13.60 42.60 18.53
C GLU A 163 -14.57 42.55 19.74
N HIS A 164 -14.17 43.17 20.84
CA HIS A 164 -14.89 43.25 22.12
C HIS A 164 -16.20 44.07 22.09
N SER A 165 -17.23 43.66 22.86
CA SER A 165 -17.79 44.46 23.97
C SER A 165 -18.92 43.73 24.72
N HIS A 166 -19.04 44.00 26.02
CA HIS A 166 -19.95 43.39 27.00
C HIS A 166 -21.31 44.10 27.07
N ALA A 167 -22.39 43.36 27.38
CA ALA A 167 -23.28 43.59 28.53
C ALA A 167 -24.52 42.67 28.54
N GLU A 168 -24.93 42.27 29.74
CA GLU A 168 -26.05 41.38 30.13
C GLU A 168 -27.46 41.93 29.84
N ALA A 169 -28.45 41.04 29.62
CA ALA A 169 -29.57 40.79 30.57
C ALA A 169 -30.75 40.00 29.94
N ASP A 170 -31.05 38.85 30.56
CA ASP A 170 -32.36 38.32 31.02
C ASP A 170 -33.55 37.97 30.07
N SER A 171 -33.75 36.64 29.95
CA SER A 171 -34.98 35.80 30.00
C SER A 171 -36.15 35.93 28.97
N PRO A 172 -37.16 35.00 28.96
CA PRO A 172 -37.07 33.58 28.55
C PRO A 172 -38.20 33.13 27.57
N ASP A 173 -38.13 31.84 27.19
CA ASP A 173 -39.21 30.96 26.67
C ASP A 173 -39.44 30.88 25.13
N GLU A 174 -39.17 29.72 24.55
CA GLU A 174 -40.21 28.79 24.04
C GLU A 174 -39.54 27.58 23.37
N GLY A 175 -39.96 26.38 23.79
CA GLY A 175 -39.32 25.12 23.39
C GLY A 175 -39.68 24.68 21.98
N HIS A 176 -38.76 23.94 21.33
CA HIS A 176 -39.05 22.98 20.26
C HIS A 176 -38.11 21.77 20.37
N ALA A 177 -38.67 20.59 20.13
CA ALA A 177 -38.09 19.26 20.29
C ALA A 177 -36.81 19.01 19.47
N PRO A 178 -35.95 18.04 19.86
CA PRO A 178 -34.74 17.74 19.12
C PRO A 178 -35.07 17.04 17.80
N ALA A 179 -34.90 17.76 16.69
CA ALA A 179 -34.83 17.16 15.37
C ALA A 179 -33.51 16.40 15.24
N ALA A 180 -33.63 15.13 14.87
CA ALA A 180 -32.52 14.21 14.66
C ALA A 180 -31.44 14.81 13.75
N ALA A 181 -30.19 14.73 14.21
CA ALA A 181 -29.01 15.04 13.44
C ALA A 181 -29.00 14.18 12.17
N GLY A 182 -29.21 14.82 11.02
CA GLY A 182 -29.00 14.24 9.72
C GLY A 182 -27.51 13.91 9.56
N GLY A 183 -27.20 12.62 9.43
CA GLY A 183 -25.91 12.18 8.92
C GLY A 183 -25.65 12.73 7.51
N PRO A 184 -24.40 12.63 7.01
CA PRO A 184 -23.99 13.29 5.78
C PRO A 184 -24.87 12.83 4.62
N VAL A 185 -25.46 13.81 3.93
CA VAL A 185 -26.27 13.60 2.73
C VAL A 185 -25.36 13.03 1.64
N ARG A 186 -25.63 11.79 1.26
CA ARG A 186 -25.06 11.16 0.07
C ARG A 186 -25.66 11.86 -1.14
N MET A 187 -24.93 12.79 -1.76
CA MET A 187 -25.38 13.47 -2.97
C MET A 187 -25.31 12.52 -4.17
N THR A 188 -26.34 11.70 -4.34
CA THR A 188 -26.58 10.96 -5.59
C THR A 188 -27.16 11.91 -6.62
N GLY A 189 -26.33 12.69 -7.31
CA GLY A 189 -26.69 13.49 -8.50
C GLY A 189 -27.76 14.59 -8.34
N SER A 190 -28.52 14.63 -7.24
CA SER A 190 -29.69 15.51 -7.05
C SER A 190 -29.39 16.83 -6.34
N GLY A 191 -28.11 17.18 -6.16
CA GLY A 191 -27.68 18.39 -5.45
C GLY A 191 -26.55 19.17 -6.11
N LEU A 192 -26.22 18.88 -7.37
CA LEU A 192 -25.28 19.67 -8.16
C LEU A 192 -26.04 20.80 -8.85
N SER A 193 -25.44 21.99 -8.89
CA SER A 193 -25.85 23.06 -9.79
C SER A 193 -25.64 22.65 -11.26
N PRO A 194 -26.32 23.30 -12.23
CA PRO A 194 -26.10 23.02 -13.65
C PRO A 194 -24.63 23.15 -14.08
N ALA A 195 -23.91 24.14 -13.56
CA ALA A 195 -22.49 24.34 -13.86
C ALA A 195 -21.62 23.20 -13.30
N GLU A 196 -21.89 22.75 -12.08
CA GLU A 196 -21.17 21.60 -11.49
C GLU A 196 -21.49 20.30 -12.25
N ALA A 197 -22.73 20.13 -12.73
CA ALA A 197 -23.11 18.98 -13.53
C ALA A 197 -22.35 18.93 -14.87
N GLU A 198 -22.13 20.06 -15.54
CA GLU A 198 -21.30 20.14 -16.76
C GLU A 198 -19.85 19.69 -16.50
N VAL A 199 -19.26 20.15 -15.40
CA VAL A 199 -17.88 19.78 -15.01
C VAL A 199 -17.79 18.29 -14.70
N VAL A 200 -18.74 17.75 -13.95
CA VAL A 200 -18.82 16.32 -13.63
C VAL A 200 -19.01 15.48 -14.90
N ALA A 201 -19.80 15.99 -15.86
CA ALA A 201 -19.96 15.34 -17.16
C ALA A 201 -18.65 15.31 -17.96
N ALA A 202 -17.87 16.40 -17.98
CA ALA A 202 -16.56 16.43 -18.62
C ALA A 202 -15.57 15.43 -17.97
N LEU A 203 -15.53 15.37 -16.63
CA LEU A 203 -14.72 14.41 -15.89
C LEU A 203 -15.13 12.96 -16.18
N THR A 204 -16.44 12.70 -16.24
CA THR A 204 -16.97 11.36 -16.55
C THR A 204 -16.64 10.96 -17.98
N GLY A 205 -16.84 11.88 -18.94
CA GLY A 205 -16.50 11.66 -20.34
C GLY A 205 -15.03 11.36 -20.58
N TYR A 206 -14.12 12.00 -19.83
CA TYR A 206 -12.69 11.64 -19.86
C TYR A 206 -12.45 10.18 -19.43
N HIS A 207 -13.04 9.74 -18.32
CA HIS A 207 -12.87 8.36 -17.84
C HIS A 207 -13.51 7.34 -18.77
N ASP A 208 -14.65 7.65 -19.38
CA ASP A 208 -15.24 6.81 -20.41
C ASP A 208 -14.33 6.71 -21.64
N ALA A 209 -13.77 7.85 -22.07
CA ALA A 209 -12.83 7.91 -23.20
C ALA A 209 -11.53 7.13 -22.94
N LEU A 210 -11.00 7.12 -21.71
CA LEU A 210 -9.84 6.30 -21.34
C LEU A 210 -10.08 4.81 -21.63
N THR A 211 -11.31 4.35 -21.43
CA THR A 211 -11.67 2.96 -21.63
C THR A 211 -12.11 2.64 -23.06
N SER A 212 -12.14 3.61 -23.97
CA SER A 212 -12.56 3.38 -25.36
C SER A 212 -11.62 2.45 -26.13
N GLY A 213 -10.35 2.37 -25.73
CA GLY A 213 -9.29 1.73 -26.49
C GLY A 213 -8.72 2.61 -27.61
N GLU A 214 -9.16 3.86 -27.74
CA GLU A 214 -8.67 4.84 -28.71
C GLU A 214 -7.82 5.90 -28.02
N LEU A 215 -6.51 5.94 -28.34
CA LEU A 215 -5.57 6.85 -27.69
C LEU A 215 -5.92 8.34 -27.88
N ALA A 216 -6.62 8.69 -28.97
CA ALA A 216 -7.03 10.05 -29.27
C ALA A 216 -8.31 10.50 -28.52
N ALA A 217 -9.13 9.57 -28.02
CA ALA A 217 -10.42 9.91 -27.44
C ALA A 217 -10.32 10.80 -26.17
N PRO A 218 -9.39 10.54 -25.22
CA PRO A 218 -9.30 11.37 -24.01
C PRO A 218 -8.79 12.79 -24.28
N GLU A 219 -8.12 13.02 -25.42
CA GLU A 219 -7.62 14.35 -25.83
C GLU A 219 -8.75 15.39 -25.91
N HIS A 220 -9.98 14.95 -26.21
CA HIS A 220 -11.15 15.83 -26.24
C HIS A 220 -11.50 16.44 -24.87
N PHE A 221 -11.05 15.85 -23.76
CA PHE A 221 -11.46 16.27 -22.42
C PHE A 221 -10.37 17.00 -21.64
N VAL A 222 -9.15 17.08 -22.18
CA VAL A 222 -7.97 17.64 -21.51
C VAL A 222 -7.49 18.91 -22.19
N LEU A 223 -6.66 19.69 -21.50
CA LEU A 223 -5.82 20.68 -22.17
C LEU A 223 -4.68 19.95 -22.90
N ALA A 224 -4.78 19.83 -24.22
CA ALA A 224 -3.79 19.11 -25.02
C ALA A 224 -2.47 19.89 -25.23
N ASP A 225 -1.90 20.48 -24.18
CA ASP A 225 -0.64 21.23 -24.18
C ASP A 225 0.18 20.99 -22.90
N GLU A 226 1.26 21.76 -22.73
CA GLU A 226 2.21 21.66 -21.61
C GLU A 226 1.59 22.00 -20.23
N ARG A 227 0.40 22.57 -20.19
CA ARG A 227 -0.30 22.91 -18.92
C ARG A 227 -1.02 21.73 -18.31
N PHE A 228 -1.20 20.63 -19.03
CA PHE A 228 -1.79 19.42 -18.47
C PHE A 228 -0.84 18.77 -17.46
N MET A 229 -1.40 18.26 -16.36
CA MET A 229 -0.63 17.53 -15.37
C MET A 229 -1.39 16.30 -14.88
N MET A 230 -0.73 15.15 -14.90
CA MET A 230 -1.22 13.92 -14.28
C MET A 230 -0.31 13.54 -13.12
N ILE A 231 -0.91 13.31 -11.95
CA ILE A 231 -0.24 12.77 -10.78
C ILE A 231 -0.95 11.49 -10.41
N GLU A 232 -0.27 10.36 -10.48
CA GLU A 232 -0.82 9.06 -10.12
C GLU A 232 0.10 8.32 -9.16
N GLY A 233 -0.31 8.24 -7.90
CA GLY A 233 0.53 7.73 -6.82
C GLY A 233 1.85 8.50 -6.71
N LYS A 234 2.95 7.89 -7.19
CA LYS A 234 4.29 8.51 -7.22
C LYS A 234 4.70 9.01 -8.61
N HIS A 235 3.92 8.71 -9.64
CA HIS A 235 4.21 9.10 -11.01
C HIS A 235 3.67 10.52 -11.28
N LEU A 236 4.48 11.30 -12.00
CA LEU A 236 4.16 12.65 -12.41
C LEU A 236 4.41 12.75 -13.92
N ASN A 237 3.41 13.21 -14.65
CA ASN A 237 3.55 13.61 -16.05
C ASN A 237 3.26 15.10 -16.21
N GLN A 238 4.12 15.79 -16.96
CA GLN A 238 4.00 17.21 -17.25
C GLN A 238 3.77 17.39 -18.75
N GLY A 239 2.61 17.94 -19.10
CA GLY A 239 2.14 18.09 -20.47
C GLY A 239 1.35 16.88 -20.98
N TRP A 240 0.40 17.15 -21.89
CA TRP A 240 -0.44 16.10 -22.49
C TRP A 240 0.38 15.10 -23.30
N ALA A 241 1.38 15.56 -24.07
CA ALA A 241 2.21 14.68 -24.88
C ALA A 241 2.98 13.66 -24.03
N ASP A 242 3.56 14.10 -22.90
CA ASP A 242 4.26 13.23 -21.97
C ASP A 242 3.32 12.15 -21.39
N TYR A 243 2.18 12.56 -20.82
CA TYR A 243 1.20 11.61 -20.28
C TYR A 243 0.68 10.64 -21.36
N ARG A 244 0.30 11.14 -22.54
CA ARG A 244 -0.24 10.31 -23.62
C ARG A 244 0.77 9.27 -24.08
N ASP A 245 2.01 9.69 -24.35
CA ASP A 245 3.00 8.86 -25.05
C ASP A 245 3.77 7.93 -24.10
N ASN A 246 4.00 8.35 -22.86
CA ASN A 246 4.81 7.61 -21.88
C ASN A 246 4.00 6.89 -20.81
N HIS A 247 2.71 7.22 -20.64
CA HIS A 247 1.86 6.63 -19.59
C HIS A 247 0.63 5.95 -20.21
N LEU A 248 -0.32 6.73 -20.72
CA LEU A 248 -1.62 6.23 -21.21
C LEU A 248 -1.48 5.18 -22.31
N LYS A 249 -0.55 5.36 -23.25
CA LYS A 249 -0.33 4.41 -24.35
C LYS A 249 0.04 3.01 -23.87
N ALA A 250 0.77 2.89 -22.76
CA ALA A 250 1.16 1.60 -22.21
C ALA A 250 -0.03 0.86 -21.58
N GLU A 251 -0.98 1.60 -21.00
CA GLU A 251 -2.12 1.04 -20.26
C GLU A 251 -3.39 0.86 -21.10
N LEU A 252 -3.43 1.43 -22.31
CA LEU A 252 -4.64 1.49 -23.15
C LEU A 252 -5.30 0.12 -23.37
N ALA A 253 -4.52 -0.93 -23.54
CA ALA A 253 -5.03 -2.29 -23.77
C ALA A 253 -5.74 -2.87 -22.54
N ASP A 254 -5.30 -2.51 -21.34
CA ASP A 254 -5.90 -2.96 -20.09
C ASP A 254 -7.08 -2.07 -19.69
N LEU A 255 -6.96 -0.75 -19.85
CA LEU A 255 -8.06 0.20 -19.67
C LEU A 255 -9.26 -0.12 -20.58
N ALA A 256 -9.03 -0.62 -21.79
CA ALA A 256 -10.10 -1.01 -22.70
C ALA A 256 -11.02 -2.13 -22.18
N LYS A 257 -10.56 -2.92 -21.19
CA LYS A 257 -11.29 -4.05 -20.60
C LYS A 257 -12.18 -3.65 -19.41
N VAL A 258 -11.97 -2.46 -18.86
CA VAL A 258 -12.61 -1.99 -17.63
C VAL A 258 -13.49 -0.76 -17.88
N ARG A 259 -14.31 -0.41 -16.90
CA ARG A 259 -15.08 0.83 -16.84
C ARG A 259 -14.86 1.50 -15.50
N PHE A 260 -14.87 2.82 -15.48
CA PHE A 260 -14.83 3.58 -14.23
C PHE A 260 -16.24 3.85 -13.73
N ARG A 261 -16.44 3.73 -12.42
CA ARG A 261 -17.61 4.24 -11.71
C ARG A 261 -17.17 5.35 -10.78
N LEU A 262 -17.52 6.59 -11.12
CA LEU A 262 -17.19 7.76 -10.31
C LEU A 262 -18.28 8.01 -9.25
N SER A 263 -17.85 8.35 -8.05
CA SER A 263 -18.69 8.89 -6.98
C SER A 263 -18.15 10.26 -6.61
N VAL A 264 -18.84 11.31 -7.03
CA VAL A 264 -18.44 12.69 -6.75
C VAL A 264 -18.67 12.99 -5.27
N LEU A 265 -17.60 13.43 -4.60
CA LEU A 265 -17.64 13.88 -3.21
C LEU A 265 -17.97 15.37 -3.14
N ARG A 266 -17.35 16.15 -4.01
CA ARG A 266 -17.54 17.59 -4.13
C ARG A 266 -17.20 18.04 -5.54
N ALA A 267 -18.02 18.91 -6.11
CA ALA A 267 -17.68 19.71 -7.28
C ALA A 267 -17.85 21.18 -6.90
N GLN A 268 -16.99 22.04 -7.41
CA GLN A 268 -17.10 23.49 -7.24
C GLN A 268 -16.72 24.17 -8.55
N VAL A 269 -17.43 25.25 -8.87
CA VAL A 269 -17.16 26.09 -10.03
C VAL A 269 -16.99 27.52 -9.54
N ASP A 270 -15.87 28.14 -9.90
CA ASP A 270 -15.56 29.54 -9.65
C ASP A 270 -15.06 30.20 -10.94
N GLY A 271 -15.97 30.90 -11.62
CA GLY A 271 -15.72 31.48 -12.94
C GLY A 271 -15.33 30.43 -13.99
N ASP A 272 -14.11 30.56 -14.51
CA ASP A 272 -13.54 29.67 -15.54
C ASP A 272 -12.69 28.53 -14.94
N LEU A 273 -12.69 28.37 -13.61
CA LEU A 273 -12.00 27.29 -12.91
C LEU A 273 -13.02 26.39 -12.19
N ALA A 274 -12.79 25.09 -12.22
CA ALA A 274 -13.56 24.14 -11.46
C ALA A 274 -12.67 23.08 -10.79
N THR A 275 -13.10 22.59 -9.63
CA THR A 275 -12.45 21.49 -8.93
C THR A 275 -13.46 20.38 -8.63
N VAL A 276 -13.02 19.14 -8.77
CA VAL A 276 -13.85 17.96 -8.46
C VAL A 276 -13.05 16.97 -7.63
N SER A 277 -13.53 16.66 -6.43
CA SER A 277 -13.05 15.56 -5.60
C SER A 277 -13.98 14.37 -5.76
N PHE A 278 -13.44 13.19 -6.03
CA PHE A 278 -14.22 12.00 -6.33
C PHE A 278 -13.54 10.72 -5.86
N VAL A 279 -14.34 9.66 -5.72
CA VAL A 279 -13.88 8.28 -5.60
C VAL A 279 -14.12 7.61 -6.96
N PHE A 280 -13.16 6.84 -7.46
CA PHE A 280 -13.36 6.00 -8.64
C PHE A 280 -13.25 4.53 -8.27
N ASN A 281 -14.04 3.70 -8.92
CA ASN A 281 -13.95 2.24 -8.84
C ASN A 281 -13.75 1.70 -10.26
N ILE A 282 -12.88 0.71 -10.40
CA ILE A 282 -12.55 0.06 -11.66
C ILE A 282 -13.29 -1.27 -11.69
N LEU A 283 -14.19 -1.40 -12.66
CA LEU A 283 -15.06 -2.56 -12.80
C LEU A 283 -14.82 -3.20 -14.17
N PRO A 284 -14.97 -4.53 -14.32
CA PRO A 284 -14.90 -5.14 -15.63
C PRO A 284 -16.06 -4.65 -16.51
N LYS A 285 -15.82 -4.46 -17.81
CA LYS A 285 -16.91 -4.18 -18.76
C LYS A 285 -17.86 -5.36 -18.93
N SER A 286 -17.34 -6.58 -18.79
CA SER A 286 -18.08 -7.84 -18.94
C SER A 286 -17.63 -8.88 -17.92
N GLY A 287 -18.55 -9.70 -17.43
CA GLY A 287 -18.29 -10.72 -16.40
C GLY A 287 -18.91 -10.38 -15.05
N PRO A 288 -18.67 -11.19 -14.01
CA PRO A 288 -19.14 -10.90 -12.66
C PRO A 288 -18.54 -9.59 -12.15
N GLU A 289 -19.30 -8.80 -11.37
CA GLU A 289 -18.76 -7.61 -10.70
C GLU A 289 -17.67 -8.06 -9.73
N MET A 290 -16.42 -7.84 -10.13
CA MET A 290 -15.23 -7.90 -9.28
C MET A 290 -14.66 -6.49 -9.24
N ASP A 291 -14.22 -6.04 -8.08
CA ASP A 291 -13.53 -4.75 -7.94
C ASP A 291 -12.08 -4.94 -8.36
N PHE A 292 -11.68 -4.34 -9.48
CA PHE A 292 -10.30 -4.38 -9.99
C PHE A 292 -9.40 -3.33 -9.35
N GLY A 293 -9.97 -2.48 -8.50
CA GLY A 293 -9.26 -1.41 -7.83
C GLY A 293 -10.18 -0.22 -7.62
N SER A 294 -9.94 0.50 -6.54
CA SER A 294 -10.58 1.78 -6.28
C SER A 294 -9.53 2.78 -5.82
N GLY A 295 -9.83 4.05 -6.05
CA GLY A 295 -8.96 5.13 -5.67
C GLY A 295 -9.74 6.42 -5.51
N ARG A 296 -9.00 7.49 -5.23
CA ARG A 296 -9.53 8.84 -5.07
C ARG A 296 -8.87 9.76 -6.06
N GLY A 297 -9.64 10.73 -6.51
CA GLY A 297 -9.20 11.69 -7.49
C GLY A 297 -9.52 13.11 -7.06
N THR A 298 -8.63 14.04 -7.41
CA THR A 298 -8.96 15.46 -7.50
C THR A 298 -8.63 15.95 -8.91
N ALA A 299 -9.63 16.52 -9.58
CA ALA A 299 -9.51 17.13 -10.89
C ALA A 299 -9.58 18.65 -10.76
N SER A 300 -8.75 19.36 -11.50
CA SER A 300 -8.94 20.77 -11.81
C SER A 300 -9.24 20.92 -13.30
N LEU A 301 -10.32 21.62 -13.62
CA LEU A 301 -10.77 21.86 -14.99
C LEU A 301 -10.81 23.37 -15.24
N ILE A 302 -10.49 23.78 -16.45
CA ILE A 302 -10.67 25.16 -16.91
C ILE A 302 -11.68 25.23 -18.04
N ARG A 303 -12.44 26.33 -18.08
CA ARG A 303 -13.39 26.60 -19.17
C ARG A 303 -12.63 27.13 -20.38
N THR A 304 -12.86 26.52 -21.53
CA THR A 304 -12.35 27.00 -22.83
C THR A 304 -13.51 27.26 -23.79
N SER A 305 -13.20 27.71 -25.03
CA SER A 305 -14.21 27.82 -26.09
C SER A 305 -14.89 26.49 -26.43
N ASP A 306 -14.20 25.37 -26.16
CA ASP A 306 -14.61 24.01 -26.52
C ASP A 306 -15.16 23.24 -25.31
N GLY A 307 -15.58 23.96 -24.27
CA GLY A 307 -16.11 23.41 -23.03
C GLY A 307 -15.08 23.28 -21.90
N TRP A 308 -15.44 22.53 -20.86
CA TRP A 308 -14.54 22.26 -19.73
C TRP A 308 -13.44 21.28 -20.13
N LYS A 309 -12.19 21.63 -19.83
CA LYS A 309 -11.01 20.80 -20.09
C LYS A 309 -10.24 20.54 -18.79
N LEU A 310 -9.87 19.28 -18.57
CA LEU A 310 -8.98 18.88 -17.50
C LEU A 310 -7.61 19.54 -17.69
N GLN A 311 -7.22 20.34 -16.71
CA GLN A 311 -5.87 20.89 -16.59
C GLN A 311 -5.01 19.99 -15.71
N GLN A 312 -5.57 19.47 -14.62
CA GLN A 312 -4.84 18.62 -13.70
C GLN A 312 -5.73 17.47 -13.21
N LEU A 313 -5.14 16.28 -13.12
CA LEU A 313 -5.73 15.15 -12.41
C LEU A 313 -4.71 14.61 -11.41
N HIS A 314 -5.14 14.37 -10.17
CA HIS A 314 -4.35 13.67 -9.16
C HIS A 314 -5.15 12.48 -8.66
N THR A 315 -4.66 11.27 -8.90
CA THR A 315 -5.26 9.99 -8.47
C THR A 315 -4.36 9.25 -7.46
N SER A 316 -4.99 8.55 -6.51
CA SER A 316 -4.34 7.75 -5.45
C SER A 316 -5.12 6.50 -5.08
#